data_AF-A0A1G2KQ22-F1
#
_entry.id   AF-A0A1G2KQ22-F1
#
_cell.length_a   1.000
_cell.length_b   1.000
_cell.length_c   1.000
_cell.angle_alpha   90.00
_cell.angle_beta   90.00
_cell.angle_gamma   90.00
#
_symmetry.space_group_name_H-M   'P 1'
#
loop_
_entity.id
_entity.type
_entity.pdbx_description
1 polymer ?
#
loop_
_entity_poly.entity_id
_entity_poly.type
_entity_poly.pdbx_seq_one_letter_code
_entity_poly.pdbx_strand_id
1 'polypeptide(L)'
;MEQPRYKETCDKLFAVLGYSDEEKTEALGALKRKLAWRLLRSVEPDLSEDDRAWIREHWRSATENDPRIKELHEKIHALRSADELAQASHAFFKAILEEYAGFMSDGLDAARAHELRKIASSF
;
A
#
# COMPACT_ATOMS: atom_id res chain seq x y z
N MET A 1 -13.10 -6.15 7.72
CA MET A 1 -12.56 -6.60 6.43
C MET A 1 -13.09 -5.69 5.32
N GLU A 2 -12.38 -4.60 5.03
CA GLU A 2 -12.70 -3.65 3.94
C GLU A 2 -12.06 -4.02 2.60
N GLN A 3 -11.50 -5.24 2.48
CA GLN A 3 -10.77 -5.71 1.30
C GLN A 3 -11.47 -5.54 -0.07
N PRO A 4 -12.82 -5.62 -0.19
CA PRO A 4 -13.48 -5.44 -1.49
C PRO A 4 -13.20 -4.07 -2.11
N ARG A 5 -13.19 -3.01 -1.30
CA ARG A 5 -13.13 -1.62 -1.79
C ARG A 5 -11.74 -1.25 -2.32
N TYR A 6 -10.68 -1.74 -1.68
CA TYR A 6 -9.29 -1.50 -2.12
C TYR A 6 -9.03 -2.12 -3.50
N LYS A 7 -9.40 -3.40 -3.67
CA LYS A 7 -9.20 -4.11 -4.92
C LYS A 7 -10.06 -3.52 -6.04
N GLU A 8 -11.32 -3.23 -5.76
CA GLU A 8 -12.24 -2.66 -6.74
C GLU A 8 -11.74 -1.29 -7.26
N THR A 9 -11.24 -0.43 -6.38
CA THR A 9 -10.66 0.86 -6.79
C THR A 9 -9.41 0.69 -7.65
N CYS A 10 -8.52 -0.24 -7.29
CA CYS A 10 -7.38 -0.58 -8.15
C CYS A 10 -7.81 -1.09 -9.52
N ASP A 11 -8.78 -2.02 -9.57
CA ASP A 11 -9.28 -2.59 -10.82
C ASP A 11 -9.87 -1.50 -11.73
N LYS A 12 -10.60 -0.53 -11.15
CA LYS A 12 -11.10 0.65 -11.87
C LYS A 12 -9.97 1.52 -12.44
N LEU A 13 -8.93 1.81 -11.65
CA LEU A 13 -7.77 2.56 -12.14
C LEU A 13 -7.06 1.82 -13.29
N PHE A 14 -6.84 0.52 -13.12
CA PHE A 14 -6.15 -0.30 -14.12
C PHE A 14 -6.95 -0.43 -15.41
N ALA A 15 -8.28 -0.46 -15.34
CA ALA A 15 -9.14 -0.42 -16.51
C ALA A 15 -8.96 0.88 -17.30
N VAL A 16 -8.91 2.04 -16.62
CA VAL A 16 -8.64 3.34 -17.27
C VAL A 16 -7.25 3.36 -17.90
N LEU A 17 -6.26 2.74 -17.28
CA LEU A 17 -4.90 2.64 -17.80
C LEU A 17 -4.75 1.63 -18.95
N GLY A 18 -5.72 0.72 -19.11
CA GLY A 18 -5.68 -0.32 -20.13
C GLY A 18 -4.71 -1.46 -19.82
N TYR A 19 -4.45 -1.72 -18.53
CA TYR A 19 -3.52 -2.78 -18.12
C TYR A 19 -4.07 -4.17 -18.47
N SER A 20 -3.17 -5.03 -18.95
CA SER A 20 -3.34 -6.47 -19.03
C SER A 20 -3.41 -7.10 -17.62
N ASP A 21 -3.80 -8.38 -17.53
CA ASP A 21 -3.91 -9.06 -16.24
C ASP A 21 -2.55 -9.28 -15.54
N GLU A 22 -1.47 -9.41 -16.32
CA GLU A 22 -0.10 -9.47 -15.81
C GLU A 22 0.30 -8.12 -15.21
N GLU A 23 0.10 -7.02 -15.94
CA GLU A 23 0.38 -5.66 -15.45
C GLU A 23 -0.46 -5.30 -14.21
N LYS A 24 -1.73 -5.72 -14.15
CA LYS A 24 -2.57 -5.56 -12.95
C LYS A 24 -1.96 -6.26 -11.74
N THR A 25 -1.46 -7.48 -11.93
CA THR A 25 -0.87 -8.28 -10.86
C THR A 25 0.40 -7.62 -10.33
N GLU A 26 1.28 -7.18 -11.23
CA GLU A 26 2.51 -6.48 -10.87
C GLU A 26 2.23 -5.14 -10.17
N ALA A 27 1.33 -4.32 -10.73
CA ALA A 27 0.96 -3.03 -10.17
C ALA A 27 0.30 -3.17 -8.80
N LEU A 28 -0.60 -4.15 -8.63
CA LEU A 28 -1.22 -4.44 -7.34
C LEU A 28 -0.17 -4.89 -6.31
N GLY A 29 0.80 -5.73 -6.73
CA GLY A 29 1.93 -6.13 -5.89
C GLY A 29 2.77 -4.92 -5.45
N ALA A 30 3.06 -3.99 -6.36
CA ALA A 30 3.80 -2.76 -6.05
C ALA A 30 3.03 -1.86 -5.07
N LEU A 31 1.73 -1.65 -5.28
CA LEU A 31 0.88 -0.87 -4.37
C LEU A 31 0.83 -1.49 -2.96
N LYS A 32 0.66 -2.81 -2.86
CA LYS A 32 0.68 -3.54 -1.59
C LYS A 32 2.02 -3.36 -0.86
N ARG A 33 3.15 -3.50 -1.56
CA ARG A 33 4.49 -3.28 -0.97
C ARG A 33 4.66 -1.84 -0.49
N LYS A 34 4.21 -0.85 -1.26
CA LYS A 34 4.27 0.57 -0.89
C LYS A 34 3.41 0.87 0.35
N LEU A 35 2.21 0.29 0.44
CA LEU A 35 1.33 0.41 1.60
C LEU A 35 1.95 -0.21 2.85
N ALA A 36 2.41 -1.46 2.73
CA ALA A 36 3.04 -2.19 3.84
C ALA A 36 4.26 -1.42 4.38
N TRP A 37 5.07 -0.84 3.49
CA TRP A 37 6.21 -0.03 3.90
C TRP A 37 5.79 1.26 4.60
N ARG A 38 4.76 1.99 4.13
CA ARG A 38 4.26 3.19 4.82
C ARG A 38 3.73 2.88 6.22
N LEU A 39 2.97 1.80 6.35
CA LEU A 39 2.49 1.32 7.64
C LEU A 39 3.64 0.96 8.56
N LEU A 40 4.62 0.19 8.08
CA LEU A 40 5.80 -0.15 8.87
C LEU A 40 6.57 1.08 9.32
N ARG A 41 6.75 2.07 8.45
CA ARG A 41 7.42 3.35 8.80
C ARG A 41 6.64 4.17 9.83
N SER A 42 5.30 4.07 9.86
CA SER A 42 4.49 4.75 10.88
C SER A 42 4.61 4.13 12.27
N VAL A 43 4.90 2.83 12.35
CA VAL A 43 5.06 2.11 13.64
C VAL A 43 6.53 1.94 14.02
N GLU A 44 7.48 2.10 13.08
CA GLU A 44 8.92 1.99 13.33
C GLU A 44 9.41 2.79 14.55
N PRO A 45 8.96 4.04 14.80
CA PRO A 45 9.40 4.80 15.97
C PRO A 45 9.06 4.15 17.32
N ASP A 46 7.99 3.35 17.36
CA ASP A 46 7.48 2.67 18.56
C ASP A 46 8.20 1.31 18.80
N LEU A 47 9.01 0.86 17.85
CA LEU A 47 9.76 -0.40 17.93
C LEU A 47 11.12 -0.22 18.62
N SER A 48 11.65 -1.35 19.14
CA SER A 48 12.98 -1.40 19.74
C SER A 48 14.08 -1.02 18.73
N GLU A 49 15.26 -0.62 19.21
CA GLU A 49 16.39 -0.31 18.32
C GLU A 49 16.81 -1.52 17.47
N ASP A 50 16.82 -2.72 18.05
CA ASP A 50 17.12 -3.97 17.35
C ASP A 50 16.11 -4.26 16.23
N ASP A 51 14.81 -4.06 16.49
CA ASP A 51 13.77 -4.24 15.49
C ASP A 51 13.92 -3.23 14.34
N ARG A 52 14.21 -1.97 14.67
CA ARG A 52 14.46 -0.92 13.69
C ARG A 52 15.69 -1.21 12.83
N ALA A 53 16.78 -1.66 13.45
CA ALA A 53 18.00 -2.05 12.74
C ALA A 53 17.72 -3.21 11.77
N TRP A 54 17.04 -4.25 12.26
CA TRP A 54 16.68 -5.41 11.45
C TRP A 54 15.79 -5.01 10.25
N ILE A 55 14.76 -4.19 10.46
CA ILE A 55 13.88 -3.70 9.39
C ILE A 55 14.68 -2.98 8.30
N ARG A 56 15.60 -2.08 8.68
CA ARG A 56 16.39 -1.31 7.69
C ARG A 56 17.28 -2.19 6.83
N GLU A 57 17.82 -3.25 7.41
CA GLU A 57 18.76 -4.14 6.73
C GLU A 57 18.04 -5.22 5.90
N HIS A 58 16.92 -5.77 6.40
CA HIS A 58 16.35 -7.00 5.85
C HIS A 58 14.98 -6.84 5.17
N TRP A 59 14.26 -5.72 5.36
CA TRP A 59 12.88 -5.57 4.84
C TRP A 59 12.73 -5.85 3.33
N ARG A 60 13.75 -5.53 2.53
CA ARG A 60 13.71 -5.70 1.07
C ARG A 60 13.94 -7.15 0.61
N SER A 61 14.59 -7.97 1.43
CA SER A 61 14.94 -9.36 1.12
C SER A 61 14.15 -10.37 1.95
N ALA A 62 13.50 -9.93 3.02
CA ALA A 62 12.70 -10.78 3.88
C ALA A 62 11.47 -11.31 3.12
N THR A 63 11.17 -12.59 3.35
CA THR A 63 10.01 -13.27 2.75
C THR A 63 8.93 -13.45 3.80
N GLU A 64 7.68 -13.67 3.40
CA GLU A 64 6.56 -13.88 4.33
C GLU A 64 6.77 -15.07 5.29
N ASN A 65 7.66 -16.00 4.95
CA ASN A 65 8.02 -17.16 5.77
C ASN A 65 9.14 -16.87 6.78
N ASP A 66 9.70 -15.66 6.77
CA ASP A 66 10.73 -15.27 7.72
C ASP A 66 10.10 -15.18 9.14
N PRO A 67 10.59 -15.98 10.11
CA PRO A 67 10.03 -15.97 11.47
C PRO A 67 10.10 -14.59 12.12
N ARG A 68 11.07 -13.76 11.74
CA ARG A 68 11.22 -12.41 12.27
C ARG A 68 10.11 -11.47 11.79
N ILE A 69 9.55 -11.70 10.59
CA ILE A 69 8.36 -10.96 10.14
C ILE A 69 7.17 -11.28 11.05
N LYS A 70 6.99 -12.56 11.41
CA LYS A 70 5.88 -12.97 12.29
C LYS A 70 6.01 -12.32 13.67
N GLU A 71 7.20 -12.33 14.26
CA GLU A 71 7.47 -11.66 15.54
C GLU A 71 7.18 -10.16 15.47
N LEU A 72 7.64 -9.48 14.41
CA LEU A 72 7.37 -8.06 14.21
C LEU A 72 5.87 -7.79 14.07
N HIS A 73 5.12 -8.66 13.40
CA HIS A 73 3.68 -8.53 13.27
C HIS A 73 2.99 -8.61 14.64
N GLU A 74 3.37 -9.58 15.48
CA GLU A 74 2.83 -9.71 16.84
C GLU A 74 3.15 -8.49 17.70
N LYS A 75 4.39 -7.97 17.62
CA LYS A 75 4.79 -6.73 18.31
C LYS A 75 3.97 -5.53 17.85
N ILE A 76 3.74 -5.38 16.55
CA ILE A 76 2.93 -4.27 16.01
C ILE A 76 1.49 -4.34 16.52
N HIS A 77 0.87 -5.52 16.55
CA HIS A 77 -0.48 -5.71 17.11
C HIS A 77 -0.55 -5.47 18.63
N ALA A 78 0.55 -5.64 19.35
CA ALA A 78 0.64 -5.30 20.77
C ALA A 78 0.77 -3.78 20.99
N LEU A 79 1.39 -3.06 20.05
CA LEU A 79 1.61 -1.61 20.13
C LEU A 79 0.44 -0.79 19.62
N ARG A 80 -0.30 -1.30 18.63
CA ARG A 80 -1.39 -0.60 17.95
C ARG A 80 -2.61 -1.49 17.86
N SER A 81 -3.77 -0.92 18.12
CA SER A 81 -5.04 -1.60 17.93
C SER A 81 -5.32 -1.88 16.46
N ALA A 82 -6.14 -2.90 16.19
CA ALA A 82 -6.56 -3.23 14.83
C ALA A 82 -7.28 -2.05 14.14
N ASP A 83 -8.03 -1.25 14.90
CA ASP A 83 -8.74 -0.07 14.37
C ASP A 83 -7.79 1.05 13.97
N GLU A 84 -6.75 1.33 14.78
CA GLU A 84 -5.71 2.30 14.42
C GLU A 84 -4.97 1.88 13.16
N LEU A 85 -4.60 0.60 13.07
CA LEU A 85 -3.94 0.04 11.89
C LEU A 85 -4.84 0.09 10.65
N ALA A 86 -6.15 -0.16 10.80
CA ALA A 86 -7.11 -0.06 9.71
C ALA A 86 -7.28 1.38 9.22
N GLN A 87 -7.43 2.34 10.13
CA GLN A 87 -7.53 3.77 9.80
C GLN A 87 -6.26 4.28 9.12
N ALA A 88 -5.08 3.93 9.65
CA ALA A 88 -3.80 4.28 9.03
C ALA A 88 -3.67 3.65 7.64
N SER A 89 -4.07 2.38 7.48
CA SER A 89 -4.03 1.68 6.19
C SER A 89 -4.91 2.37 5.16
N HIS A 90 -6.13 2.77 5.55
CA HIS A 90 -7.05 3.49 4.69
C HIS A 90 -6.48 4.83 4.24
N ALA A 91 -6.00 5.64 5.19
CA ALA A 91 -5.41 6.95 4.91
C ALA A 91 -4.18 6.85 4.00
N PHE A 92 -3.26 5.92 4.29
CA PHE A 92 -2.07 5.74 3.47
C PHE A 92 -2.38 5.21 2.09
N PHE A 93 -3.35 4.30 1.97
CA PHE A 93 -3.74 3.77 0.67
C PHE A 93 -4.36 4.86 -0.20
N LYS A 94 -5.24 5.71 0.36
CA LYS A 94 -5.78 6.86 -0.35
C LYS A 94 -4.67 7.74 -0.94
N ALA A 95 -3.70 8.13 -0.11
CA ALA A 95 -2.56 8.93 -0.55
C ALA A 95 -1.73 8.23 -1.65
N ILE A 96 -1.53 6.91 -1.53
CA ILE A 96 -0.84 6.13 -2.57
C ILE A 96 -1.62 6.16 -3.89
N LEU A 97 -2.95 6.02 -3.86
CA LEU A 97 -3.79 6.07 -5.05
C LEU A 97 -3.75 7.44 -5.71
N GLU A 98 -3.82 8.52 -4.93
CA GLU A 98 -3.75 9.90 -5.43
C GLU A 98 -2.38 10.18 -6.08
N GLU A 99 -1.29 9.78 -5.45
CA GLU A 99 0.07 9.88 -6.03
C GLU A 99 0.20 9.07 -7.32
N TYR A 100 -0.29 7.82 -7.30
CA TYR A 100 -0.23 6.93 -8.46
C TYR A 100 -1.05 7.50 -9.62
N ALA A 101 -2.27 7.98 -9.35
CA ALA A 101 -3.11 8.61 -10.35
C ALA A 101 -2.49 9.90 -10.89
N GLY A 102 -1.87 10.71 -10.02
CA GLY A 102 -1.12 11.90 -10.44
C GLY A 102 -0.02 11.53 -11.43
N PHE A 103 0.87 10.61 -11.04
CA PHE A 103 1.99 10.17 -11.87
C PHE A 103 1.55 9.59 -13.21
N MET A 104 0.56 8.70 -13.21
CA MET A 104 0.09 8.06 -14.44
C MET A 104 -0.69 9.02 -15.35
N SER A 105 -1.28 10.09 -14.80
CA SER A 105 -2.06 11.05 -15.59
C SER A 105 -1.23 11.88 -16.58
N ASP A 106 0.09 12.01 -16.35
CA ASP A 106 0.98 12.83 -17.19
C ASP A 106 1.17 12.26 -18.60
N GLY A 107 0.90 10.96 -18.81
CA GLY A 107 1.01 10.27 -20.09
C GLY A 107 -0.32 10.01 -20.80
N LEU A 108 -1.45 10.54 -20.28
CA LEU A 108 -2.79 10.24 -20.78
C LEU A 108 -3.46 11.45 -21.44
N ASP A 109 -4.47 11.19 -22.27
CA ASP A 109 -5.39 12.23 -22.71
C ASP A 109 -6.20 12.82 -21.53
N ALA A 110 -6.76 14.01 -21.73
CA ALA A 110 -7.45 14.75 -20.69
C ALA A 110 -8.66 14.00 -20.09
N ALA A 111 -9.37 13.18 -20.88
CA ALA A 111 -10.53 12.45 -20.42
C ALA A 111 -10.12 11.32 -19.47
N ARG A 112 -9.14 10.50 -19.90
CA ARG A 112 -8.59 9.40 -19.08
C ARG A 112 -7.89 9.93 -17.83
N ALA A 113 -7.12 11.00 -17.97
CA ALA A 113 -6.46 11.67 -16.84
C ALA A 113 -7.47 12.16 -15.78
N HIS A 114 -8.59 12.76 -16.22
CA HIS A 114 -9.66 13.21 -15.33
C HIS A 114 -10.33 12.03 -14.62
N GLU A 115 -10.67 10.96 -15.36
CA GLU A 115 -11.31 9.78 -14.80
C GLU A 115 -10.42 9.09 -13.75
N LEU A 116 -9.13 8.96 -14.04
CA LEU A 116 -8.14 8.38 -13.14
C LEU A 116 -8.07 9.14 -11.80
N ARG A 117 -8.00 10.47 -11.85
CA ARG A 117 -7.99 11.33 -10.65
C ARG A 117 -9.31 11.25 -9.88
N LYS A 118 -10.45 11.18 -10.60
CA LYS A 118 -11.77 11.03 -9.99
C LYS A 118 -11.87 9.73 -9.20
N ILE A 119 -11.42 8.61 -9.78
CA ILE A 119 -11.43 7.30 -9.09
C ILE A 119 -10.59 7.37 -7.80
N ALA A 120 -9.37 7.90 -7.87
CA ALA A 120 -8.48 8.00 -6.72
C ALA A 120 -9.06 8.89 -5.60
N SER A 121 -9.60 10.07 -5.95
CA SER A 121 -10.19 11.01 -4.97
C SER A 121 -11.47 10.49 -4.30
N SER A 122 -12.19 9.56 -4.94
CA SER A 122 -13.47 9.01 -4.46
C SER A 122 -13.31 7.80 -3.53
N PHE A 123 -12.07 7.39 -3.24
CA PHE A 123 -11.77 6.39 -2.23
C PHE A 123 -12.04 6.97 -0.83
#